data_AF-A0A7V9UAF0-F1
#
_entry.id   AF-A0A7V9UAF0-F1
#
_cell.length_a   1.000
_cell.length_b   1.000
_cell.length_c   1.000
_cell.angle_alpha   90.00
_cell.angle_beta   90.00
_cell.angle_gamma   90.00
#
_symmetry.space_group_name_H-M   'P 1'
#
loop_
_entity.id
_entity.type
_entity.pdbx_description
1 polymer ?
#
loop_
_entity_poly.entity_id
_entity_poly.type
_entity_poly.pdbx_seq_one_letter_code
_entity_poly.pdbx_strand_id
1 'polypeptide(L)'
;MTIEQTARQLSEVTISPAPLERLAELLTPEQSDRLRSTIGRAHDLLDERIVWNINSTASGGGVAEMLQALIAYACGAQIDARWLVVQGDAPFFALTKRLHNFLHGAPGDGGQLGPDEHAVYAGVLREHRADLLQRVRRGDVVILHDPQTAGLVDILREAGAHVIWRCHIGADQTTQHTDQAWAFLRTYVESADALVFTRAEYAPDWVAPERLRVIAPSIDPFSLKNCDLEPEVVNRILRTVGLAPDGRDEDAVTFQGRDGSSHAVRRHTDLEGAVSTPPPADAPLVVQVSRWDRLKDMAGVMTAFTGHVADVHRSAHLLLVGPDVSGVADDPEGAAVLDECVAQWERLPDDVRRRVHLVRVPMDDLDENAIIVNAIQRRAAVVVQKSFAEGFGLTVTEAMWKGRPMVAGAVGGIPDQVDSGVHGILVDPRDTQACGEAVSSLLANPDQANQLGSAARDRVLAQFLGDRHLRQYIELFGQLID
;
A
#
# COMPACT_ATOMS: atom_id res chain seq x y z
N MET A 1 8.42 28.27 35.88
CA MET A 1 7.15 27.58 35.66
C MET A 1 7.48 26.42 34.74
N THR A 2 7.75 25.27 35.34
CA THR A 2 8.20 24.06 34.64
C THR A 2 7.01 23.55 33.84
N ILE A 3 7.07 23.64 32.51
CA ILE A 3 6.10 22.98 31.64
C ILE A 3 6.33 21.49 31.89
N GLU A 4 5.40 20.82 32.57
CA GLU A 4 5.34 19.36 32.55
C GLU A 4 5.33 18.96 31.08
N GLN A 5 6.44 18.41 30.59
CA GLN A 5 6.50 17.81 29.28
C GLN A 5 5.44 16.71 29.25
N THR A 6 4.39 16.92 28.47
CA THR A 6 3.33 15.94 28.27
C THR A 6 3.99 14.74 27.60
N ALA A 7 4.23 13.66 28.34
CA ALA A 7 4.83 12.46 27.78
C ALA A 7 3.75 11.68 27.01
N ARG A 8 3.97 11.48 25.69
CA ARG A 8 3.11 10.62 24.87
C ARG A 8 3.70 9.21 24.84
N GLN A 9 2.86 8.21 25.09
CA GLN A 9 3.24 6.81 24.91
C GLN A 9 3.01 6.40 23.45
N LEU A 10 3.91 5.58 22.92
CA LEU A 10 3.68 4.89 21.66
C LEU A 10 2.71 3.74 21.89
N SER A 11 1.92 3.44 20.86
CA SER A 11 1.07 2.26 20.85
C SER A 11 1.84 1.08 20.27
N GLU A 12 1.94 -0.01 21.02
CA GLU A 12 2.57 -1.24 20.53
C GLU A 12 1.52 -2.12 19.85
N VAL A 13 1.83 -2.57 18.63
CA VAL A 13 0.96 -3.47 17.87
C VAL A 13 1.45 -4.89 18.08
N THR A 14 0.59 -5.74 18.64
CA THR A 14 0.90 -7.16 18.81
C THR A 14 0.68 -7.90 17.51
N ILE A 15 1.70 -8.62 17.04
CA ILE A 15 1.66 -9.40 15.81
C ILE A 15 1.84 -10.88 16.13
N SER A 16 0.90 -11.70 15.65
CA SER A 16 0.99 -13.15 15.77
C SER A 16 2.08 -13.70 14.84
N PRO A 17 2.96 -14.60 15.31
CA PRO A 17 3.98 -15.23 14.47
C PRO A 17 3.36 -16.00 13.29
N ALA A 18 3.97 -15.91 12.12
CA ALA A 18 3.60 -16.68 10.93
C ALA A 18 4.79 -17.52 10.46
N PRO A 19 4.60 -18.83 10.17
CA PRO A 19 5.70 -19.70 9.74
C PRO A 19 6.24 -19.25 8.39
N LEU A 20 7.54 -18.94 8.36
CA LEU A 20 8.24 -18.51 7.15
C LEU A 20 8.33 -19.63 6.12
N GLU A 21 8.26 -20.88 6.56
CA GLU A 21 8.29 -22.08 5.72
C GLU A 21 7.15 -22.11 4.69
N ARG A 22 6.03 -21.43 4.97
CA ARG A 22 4.93 -21.32 3.99
C ARG A 22 5.35 -20.57 2.73
N LEU A 23 6.27 -19.60 2.84
CA LEU A 23 6.84 -18.97 1.64
C LEU A 23 7.59 -19.99 0.80
N ALA A 24 8.26 -20.99 1.41
CA ALA A 24 9.01 -21.99 0.67
C ALA A 24 8.14 -22.85 -0.27
N GLU A 25 6.82 -22.94 -0.03
CA GLU A 25 5.87 -23.60 -0.94
C GLU A 25 5.74 -22.89 -2.30
N LEU A 26 6.07 -21.60 -2.36
CA LEU A 26 5.99 -20.74 -3.54
C LEU A 26 7.35 -20.50 -4.19
N LEU A 27 8.43 -20.89 -3.53
CA LEU A 27 9.80 -20.59 -3.93
C LEU A 27 10.44 -21.75 -4.70
N THR A 28 11.35 -21.40 -5.61
CA THR A 28 12.26 -22.39 -6.19
C THR A 28 13.19 -22.97 -5.11
N PRO A 29 13.77 -24.18 -5.29
CA PRO A 29 14.69 -24.76 -4.32
C PRO A 29 15.85 -23.83 -3.94
N GLU A 30 16.40 -23.09 -4.93
CA GLU A 30 17.47 -22.12 -4.70
C GLU A 30 17.02 -20.91 -3.86
N GLN A 31 15.80 -20.39 -4.09
CA GLN A 31 15.22 -19.35 -3.26
C GLN A 31 14.96 -19.86 -1.83
N SER A 32 14.46 -21.08 -1.66
CA SER A 32 14.26 -21.69 -0.34
C SER A 32 15.58 -21.87 0.43
N ASP A 33 16.65 -22.29 -0.25
CA ASP A 33 17.99 -22.39 0.35
C ASP A 33 18.53 -21.02 0.80
N ARG A 34 18.37 -20.00 -0.05
CA ARG A 34 18.71 -18.62 0.31
C ARG A 34 17.91 -18.13 1.51
N LEU A 35 16.62 -18.43 1.58
CA LEU A 35 15.77 -18.04 2.70
C LEU A 35 16.26 -18.70 4.00
N ARG A 36 16.58 -20.00 3.98
CA ARG A 36 17.17 -20.69 5.14
C ARG A 36 18.49 -20.07 5.58
N SER A 37 19.40 -19.78 4.64
CA SER A 37 20.67 -19.12 4.95
C SER A 37 20.46 -17.72 5.54
N THR A 38 19.43 -17.01 5.06
CA THR A 38 19.07 -15.67 5.56
C THR A 38 18.60 -15.73 7.01
N ILE A 39 17.77 -16.71 7.37
CA ILE A 39 17.31 -16.92 8.75
C ILE A 39 18.50 -17.23 9.67
N GLY A 40 19.40 -18.13 9.24
CA GLY A 40 20.61 -18.44 10.01
C GLY A 40 21.45 -17.20 10.30
N ARG A 41 21.71 -16.39 9.26
CA ARG A 41 22.42 -15.11 9.42
C ARG A 41 21.66 -14.13 10.33
N ALA A 42 20.33 -14.09 10.25
CA ALA A 42 19.52 -13.24 11.11
C ALA A 42 19.67 -13.61 12.59
N HIS A 43 19.69 -14.91 12.92
CA HIS A 43 19.95 -15.37 14.29
C HIS A 43 21.31 -14.95 14.80
N ASP A 44 22.35 -15.11 13.98
CA ASP A 44 23.72 -14.74 14.38
C ASP A 44 23.85 -13.22 14.62
N LEU A 45 23.24 -12.40 13.76
CA LEU A 45 23.32 -10.94 13.83
C LEU A 45 22.45 -10.32 14.94
N LEU A 46 21.27 -10.88 15.14
CA LEU A 46 20.22 -10.29 15.99
C LEU A 46 20.10 -10.96 17.36
N ASP A 47 21.05 -11.82 17.72
CA ASP A 47 21.10 -12.39 19.07
C ASP A 47 21.09 -11.27 20.12
N GLU A 48 20.21 -11.43 21.12
CA GLU A 48 19.91 -10.47 22.19
C GLU A 48 19.44 -9.06 21.75
N ARG A 49 19.17 -8.82 20.45
CA ARG A 49 18.72 -7.52 19.91
C ARG A 49 17.26 -7.56 19.54
N ILE A 50 16.61 -6.40 19.65
CA ILE A 50 15.25 -6.21 19.17
C ILE A 50 15.28 -5.42 17.86
N VAL A 51 14.49 -5.85 16.88
CA VAL A 51 14.23 -5.08 15.65
C VAL A 51 12.92 -4.31 15.82
N TRP A 52 13.03 -3.00 16.06
CA TRP A 52 11.88 -2.11 16.21
C TRP A 52 11.47 -1.53 14.87
N ASN A 53 10.19 -1.62 14.53
CA ASN A 53 9.58 -0.94 13.40
C ASN A 53 8.68 0.16 13.96
N ILE A 54 8.87 1.42 13.54
CA ILE A 54 8.10 2.56 14.03
C ILE A 54 7.45 3.29 12.86
N ASN A 55 6.13 3.44 12.87
CA ASN A 55 5.38 4.19 11.86
C ASN A 55 4.27 5.05 12.50
N SER A 56 3.36 5.61 11.71
CA SER A 56 2.28 6.48 12.17
C SER A 56 0.87 5.86 12.20
N THR A 57 0.70 4.60 11.78
CA THR A 57 -0.62 3.94 11.85
C THR A 57 -0.49 2.42 11.95
N ALA A 58 -1.28 1.80 12.83
CA ALA A 58 -1.37 0.35 12.98
C ALA A 58 -2.19 -0.32 11.87
N SER A 59 -2.96 0.45 11.10
CA SER A 59 -3.91 -0.10 10.14
C SER A 59 -4.17 0.86 8.98
N GLY A 60 -4.64 0.32 7.86
CA GLY A 60 -4.95 1.10 6.66
C GLY A 60 -3.70 1.54 5.89
N GLY A 61 -3.57 1.05 4.66
CA GLY A 61 -2.50 1.44 3.74
C GLY A 61 -1.34 0.45 3.66
N GLY A 62 -0.53 0.62 2.61
CA GLY A 62 0.49 -0.35 2.22
C GLY A 62 1.57 -0.61 3.27
N VAL A 63 1.99 0.41 4.05
CA VAL A 63 3.04 0.24 5.06
C VAL A 63 2.58 -0.63 6.22
N ALA A 64 1.36 -0.41 6.75
CA ALA A 64 0.82 -1.20 7.85
C ALA A 64 0.59 -2.66 7.42
N GLU A 65 0.02 -2.88 6.24
CA GLU A 65 -0.20 -4.22 5.69
C GLU A 65 1.13 -4.98 5.47
N MET A 66 2.15 -4.28 4.94
CA MET A 66 3.48 -4.85 4.73
C MET A 66 4.17 -5.19 6.06
N LEU A 67 4.14 -4.28 7.04
CA LEU A 67 4.74 -4.49 8.36
C LEU A 67 4.09 -5.67 9.08
N GLN A 68 2.76 -5.78 9.03
CA GLN A 68 2.04 -6.89 9.63
C GLN A 68 2.56 -8.25 9.14
N ALA A 69 2.82 -8.38 7.84
CA ALA A 69 3.38 -9.60 7.26
C ALA A 69 4.86 -9.82 7.62
N LEU A 70 5.72 -8.82 7.39
CA LEU A 70 7.16 -8.97 7.58
C LEU A 70 7.52 -9.25 9.05
N ILE A 71 6.83 -8.59 9.98
CA ILE A 71 7.04 -8.81 11.42
C ILE A 71 6.49 -10.19 11.82
N ALA A 72 5.33 -10.61 11.31
CA ALA A 72 4.82 -11.96 11.57
C ALA A 72 5.82 -13.04 11.13
N TYR A 73 6.43 -12.86 9.96
CA TYR A 73 7.46 -13.74 9.43
C TYR A 73 8.76 -13.71 10.25
N ALA A 74 9.23 -12.54 10.66
CA ALA A 74 10.40 -12.41 11.54
C ALA A 74 10.16 -13.10 12.89
N CYS A 75 9.01 -12.87 13.52
CA CYS A 75 8.61 -13.55 14.75
C CYS A 75 8.49 -15.07 14.57
N GLY A 76 7.95 -15.53 13.44
CA GLY A 76 7.87 -16.96 13.11
C GLY A 76 9.25 -17.61 12.92
N ALA A 77 10.21 -16.84 12.42
CA ALA A 77 11.63 -17.21 12.37
C ALA A 77 12.37 -16.98 13.70
N GLN A 78 11.65 -16.79 14.82
CA GLN A 78 12.22 -16.60 16.17
C GLN A 78 13.16 -15.39 16.29
N ILE A 79 12.94 -14.33 15.50
CA ILE A 79 13.59 -13.03 15.65
C ILE A 79 12.68 -12.12 16.49
N ASP A 80 13.22 -11.42 17.49
CA ASP A 80 12.46 -10.44 18.29
C ASP A 80 12.22 -9.16 17.48
N ALA A 81 11.15 -9.15 16.69
CA ALA A 81 10.71 -8.01 15.90
C ALA A 81 9.43 -7.41 16.49
N ARG A 82 9.41 -6.09 16.66
CA ARG A 82 8.30 -5.37 17.33
C ARG A 82 7.85 -4.16 16.53
N TRP A 83 6.64 -3.72 16.80
CA TRP A 83 6.00 -2.61 16.09
C TRP A 83 5.44 -1.56 17.05
N LEU A 84 5.91 -0.33 16.92
CA LEU A 84 5.38 0.84 17.62
C LEU A 84 4.74 1.83 16.64
N VAL A 85 3.70 2.52 17.11
CA VAL A 85 2.97 3.56 16.38
C VAL A 85 3.07 4.88 17.12
N VAL A 86 3.52 5.92 16.43
CA VAL A 86 3.60 7.28 16.98
C VAL A 86 2.20 7.89 17.12
N GLN A 87 2.04 8.76 18.11
CA GLN A 87 0.79 9.47 18.39
C GLN A 87 0.92 10.95 18.04
N GLY A 88 0.06 11.45 17.15
CA GLY A 88 0.03 12.83 16.68
C GLY A 88 -1.30 13.52 16.96
N ASP A 89 -1.31 14.84 16.95
CA ASP A 89 -2.55 15.62 16.88
C ASP A 89 -2.86 16.05 15.44
N ALA A 90 -4.04 16.62 15.21
CA ALA A 90 -4.48 17.02 13.87
C ALA A 90 -3.49 17.98 13.16
N PRO A 91 -2.88 19.00 13.82
CA PRO A 91 -1.85 19.83 13.20
C PRO A 91 -0.63 19.03 12.71
N PHE A 92 -0.15 18.06 13.49
CA PHE A 92 0.95 17.20 13.10
C PHE A 92 0.60 16.33 11.87
N PHE A 93 -0.59 15.73 11.85
CA PHE A 93 -1.01 14.92 10.71
C PHE A 93 -1.28 15.74 9.44
N ALA A 94 -1.80 16.97 9.57
CA ALA A 94 -1.91 17.91 8.46
C ALA A 94 -0.53 18.26 7.87
N LEU A 95 0.45 18.57 8.73
CA LEU A 95 1.82 18.86 8.30
C LEU A 95 2.49 17.66 7.63
N THR A 96 2.33 16.45 8.17
CA THR A 96 2.93 15.26 7.56
C THR A 96 2.25 14.85 6.26
N LYS A 97 0.95 15.11 6.09
CA LYS A 97 0.25 14.99 4.80
C LYS A 97 0.76 16.04 3.78
N ARG A 98 1.07 17.27 4.22
CA ARG A 98 1.76 18.26 3.36
C ARG A 98 3.12 17.76 2.89
N LEU A 99 3.95 17.24 3.82
CA LEU A 99 5.24 16.62 3.48
C LEU A 99 5.07 15.48 2.49
N HIS A 100 4.08 14.62 2.69
CA HIS A 100 3.76 13.52 1.78
C HIS A 100 3.46 14.01 0.35
N ASN A 101 2.60 15.03 0.22
CA ASN A 101 2.26 15.61 -1.08
C ASN A 101 3.48 16.28 -1.74
N PHE A 102 4.29 17.03 -0.98
CA PHE A 102 5.48 17.68 -1.49
C PHE A 102 6.53 16.67 -1.98
N LEU A 103 6.69 15.54 -1.29
CA LEU A 103 7.57 14.44 -1.71
C LEU A 103 7.09 13.75 -2.99
N HIS A 104 5.80 13.81 -3.30
CA HIS A 104 5.24 13.42 -4.60
C HIS A 104 5.31 14.53 -5.66
N GLY A 105 5.93 15.67 -5.35
CA GLY A 105 6.00 16.83 -6.24
C GLY A 105 4.68 17.59 -6.38
N ALA A 106 3.69 17.31 -5.54
CA ALA A 106 2.38 17.95 -5.54
C ALA A 106 2.34 19.11 -4.54
N PRO A 107 1.57 20.18 -4.82
CA PRO A 107 1.48 21.36 -3.95
C PRO A 107 0.69 21.11 -2.66
N GLY A 108 -0.04 19.99 -2.54
CA GLY A 108 -0.82 19.65 -1.35
C GLY A 108 -1.79 20.75 -0.92
N ASP A 109 -1.72 21.15 0.35
CA ASP A 109 -2.51 22.25 0.93
C ASP A 109 -1.92 23.65 0.64
N GLY A 110 -0.78 23.73 -0.06
CA GLY A 110 -0.07 24.97 -0.36
C GLY A 110 0.63 25.62 0.83
N GLY A 111 0.69 24.95 1.98
CA GLY A 111 1.32 25.49 3.18
C GLY A 111 2.86 25.53 3.11
N GLN A 112 3.48 26.24 4.05
CA GLN A 112 4.94 26.38 4.11
C GLN A 112 5.59 25.23 4.90
N LEU A 113 6.92 25.11 4.79
CA LEU A 113 7.77 24.24 5.60
C LEU A 113 8.88 25.10 6.21
N GLY A 114 8.54 25.84 7.26
CA GLY A 114 9.41 26.81 7.91
C GLY A 114 9.67 26.50 9.38
N PRO A 115 10.21 27.48 10.13
CA PRO A 115 10.54 27.31 11.55
C PRO A 115 9.35 26.90 12.42
N ASP A 116 8.15 27.42 12.13
CA ASP A 116 6.93 27.11 12.88
C ASP A 116 6.51 25.64 12.67
N GLU A 117 6.59 25.15 11.42
CA GLU A 117 6.35 23.73 11.12
C GLU A 117 7.38 22.81 11.78
N HIS A 118 8.66 23.21 11.80
CA HIS A 118 9.69 22.48 12.55
C HIS A 118 9.36 22.41 14.04
N ALA A 119 8.85 23.50 14.63
CA ALA A 119 8.48 23.53 16.04
C ALA A 119 7.30 22.59 16.35
N VAL A 120 6.26 22.56 15.51
CA VAL A 120 5.13 21.62 15.64
C VAL A 120 5.61 20.17 15.50
N TYR A 121 6.35 19.88 14.42
CA TYR A 121 6.82 18.54 14.09
C TYR A 121 7.75 17.96 15.16
N ALA A 122 8.80 18.70 15.52
CA ALA A 122 9.75 18.27 16.55
C ALA A 122 9.14 18.33 17.96
N GLY A 123 8.16 19.21 18.20
CA GLY A 123 7.37 19.27 19.42
C GLY A 123 6.72 17.92 19.72
N VAL A 124 5.87 17.46 18.80
CA VAL A 124 5.11 16.21 18.94
C VAL A 124 6.03 15.00 19.09
N LEU A 125 7.06 14.86 18.25
CA LEU A 125 7.95 13.70 18.31
C LEU A 125 8.83 13.65 19.56
N ARG A 126 9.14 14.81 20.16
CA ARG A 126 9.89 14.85 21.43
C ARG A 126 9.07 14.34 22.60
N GLU A 127 7.74 14.40 22.54
CA GLU A 127 6.87 13.90 23.60
C GLU A 127 6.97 12.38 23.77
N HIS A 128 7.42 11.65 22.73
CA HIS A 128 7.67 10.20 22.76
C HIS A 128 9.03 9.81 23.36
N ARG A 129 9.92 10.78 23.60
CA ARG A 129 11.31 10.51 24.00
C ARG A 129 11.44 9.63 25.24
N ALA A 130 10.65 9.91 26.26
CA ALA A 130 10.73 9.19 27.54
C ALA A 130 10.35 7.71 27.38
N ASP A 131 9.32 7.41 26.58
CA ASP A 131 8.86 6.05 26.31
C ASP A 131 9.86 5.28 25.42
N LEU A 132 10.40 5.91 24.38
CA LEU A 132 11.41 5.28 23.52
C LEU A 132 12.67 4.87 24.29
N LEU A 133 13.19 5.76 25.15
CA LEU A 133 14.38 5.45 25.95
C LEU A 133 14.14 4.37 27.03
N GLN A 134 12.89 4.07 27.38
CA GLN A 134 12.56 2.96 28.28
C GLN A 134 12.50 1.62 27.54
N ARG A 135 12.20 1.64 26.24
CA ARG A 135 11.97 0.43 25.42
C ARG A 135 13.19 0.02 24.63
N VAL A 136 13.84 0.96 23.95
CA VAL A 136 14.94 0.72 23.02
C VAL A 136 16.26 0.63 23.79
N ARG A 137 17.03 -0.42 23.49
CA ARG A 137 18.31 -0.71 24.13
C ARG A 137 19.48 -0.42 23.19
N ARG A 138 20.67 -0.26 23.78
CA ARG A 138 21.91 -0.14 23.01
C ARG A 138 22.10 -1.39 22.15
N GLY A 139 22.37 -1.20 20.86
CA GLY A 139 22.59 -2.28 19.90
C GLY A 139 21.31 -2.79 19.22
N ASP A 140 20.11 -2.39 19.67
CA ASP A 140 18.87 -2.65 18.94
C ASP A 140 18.92 -2.04 17.53
N VAL A 141 18.16 -2.63 16.59
CA VAL A 141 17.98 -2.07 15.25
C VAL A 141 16.61 -1.41 15.19
N VAL A 142 16.55 -0.15 14.74
CA VAL A 142 15.30 0.61 14.65
C VAL A 142 15.08 1.08 13.23
N ILE A 143 13.95 0.68 12.64
CA ILE A 143 13.48 1.09 11.33
C ILE A 143 12.36 2.11 11.52
N LEU A 144 12.62 3.35 11.11
CA LEU A 144 11.68 4.46 11.14
C LEU A 144 11.03 4.60 9.76
N HIS A 145 9.71 4.44 9.69
CA HIS A 145 8.96 4.46 8.43
C HIS A 145 8.38 5.85 8.17
N ASP A 146 8.67 6.38 6.99
CA ASP A 146 8.11 7.59 6.38
C ASP A 146 8.38 8.91 7.13
N PRO A 147 8.02 10.06 6.53
CA PRO A 147 8.27 11.39 7.09
C PRO A 147 7.70 11.64 8.48
N GLN A 148 6.71 10.89 8.93
CA GLN A 148 6.08 11.05 10.25
C GLN A 148 7.03 10.68 11.39
N THR A 149 8.05 9.87 11.14
CA THR A 149 8.93 9.34 12.19
C THR A 149 10.35 9.88 12.12
N ALA A 150 10.67 10.68 11.10
CA ALA A 150 12.02 11.18 10.84
C ALA A 150 12.64 11.91 12.06
N GLY A 151 11.85 12.66 12.83
CA GLY A 151 12.34 13.42 13.98
C GLY A 151 12.75 12.55 15.19
N LEU A 152 12.60 11.23 15.12
CA LEU A 152 13.00 10.29 16.18
C LEU A 152 14.44 9.79 16.04
N VAL A 153 15.11 10.06 14.91
CA VAL A 153 16.44 9.52 14.61
C VAL A 153 17.44 9.83 15.72
N ASP A 154 17.60 11.10 16.09
CA ASP A 154 18.59 11.51 17.09
C ASP A 154 18.30 10.92 18.48
N ILE A 155 17.03 10.83 18.88
CA ILE A 155 16.61 10.23 20.15
C ILE A 155 17.06 8.76 20.24
N LEU A 156 16.90 8.02 19.15
CA LEU A 156 17.23 6.59 19.09
C LEU A 156 18.73 6.35 18.97
N ARG A 157 19.45 7.23 18.28
CA ARG A 157 20.91 7.22 18.26
C ARG A 157 21.50 7.51 19.63
N GLU A 158 20.91 8.44 20.38
CA GLU A 158 21.29 8.71 21.78
C GLU A 158 21.10 7.47 22.68
N ALA A 159 20.10 6.62 22.39
CA ALA A 159 19.90 5.34 23.05
C ALA A 159 20.97 4.29 22.68
N GLY A 160 21.78 4.57 21.65
CA GLY A 160 22.81 3.67 21.12
C GLY A 160 22.27 2.58 20.20
N ALA A 161 21.10 2.80 19.59
CA ALA A 161 20.54 1.92 18.56
C ALA A 161 21.15 2.18 17.17
N HIS A 162 21.09 1.18 16.29
CA HIS A 162 21.33 1.34 14.86
C HIS A 162 20.04 1.83 14.20
N VAL A 163 20.04 3.02 13.62
CA VAL A 163 18.82 3.68 13.14
C VAL A 163 18.80 3.74 11.62
N ILE A 164 17.79 3.09 11.05
CA ILE A 164 17.49 3.08 9.62
C ILE A 164 16.26 3.95 9.40
N TRP A 165 16.34 4.92 8.49
CA TRP A 165 15.15 5.66 8.05
C TRP A 165 14.69 5.15 6.68
N ARG A 166 13.42 4.72 6.60
CA ARG A 166 12.80 4.09 5.44
C ARG A 166 11.73 5.01 4.86
N CYS A 167 11.95 5.53 3.64
CA CYS A 167 10.99 6.32 2.89
C CYS A 167 10.28 5.45 1.83
N HIS A 168 8.95 5.37 1.91
CA HIS A 168 8.14 4.59 0.96
C HIS A 168 7.67 5.40 -0.25
N ILE A 169 7.78 6.72 -0.16
CA ILE A 169 7.29 7.70 -1.15
C ILE A 169 8.43 8.50 -1.77
N GLY A 170 8.10 9.20 -2.86
CA GLY A 170 9.00 10.08 -3.60
C GLY A 170 8.40 10.47 -4.95
N ALA A 171 9.22 11.13 -5.78
CA ALA A 171 8.86 11.56 -7.12
C ALA A 171 9.96 11.18 -8.11
N ASP A 172 9.59 10.99 -9.38
CA ASP A 172 10.54 10.71 -10.48
C ASP A 172 11.43 11.91 -10.81
N GLN A 173 11.00 13.11 -10.44
CA GLN A 173 11.66 14.36 -10.79
C GLN A 173 11.74 15.27 -9.58
N THR A 174 12.86 15.97 -9.47
CA THR A 174 13.05 17.05 -8.52
C THR A 174 12.22 18.27 -8.93
N THR A 175 11.43 18.78 -8.00
CA THR A 175 10.60 19.99 -8.10
C THR A 175 10.88 20.91 -6.92
N GLN A 176 10.38 22.15 -6.98
CA GLN A 176 10.46 23.06 -5.84
C GLN A 176 9.84 22.46 -4.57
N HIS A 177 8.74 21.71 -4.70
CA HIS A 177 8.07 21.08 -3.56
C HIS A 177 8.90 19.94 -2.97
N THR A 178 9.47 19.06 -3.80
CA THR A 178 10.33 17.98 -3.30
C THR A 178 11.58 18.53 -2.63
N ASP A 179 12.18 19.59 -3.18
CA ASP A 179 13.35 20.25 -2.58
C ASP A 179 13.03 20.83 -1.20
N GLN A 180 11.87 21.47 -1.06
CA GLN A 180 11.41 21.99 0.23
C GLN A 180 11.19 20.87 1.26
N ALA A 181 10.55 19.77 0.87
CA ALA A 181 10.36 18.63 1.75
C ALA A 181 11.68 17.95 2.14
N TRP A 182 12.61 17.79 1.19
CA TRP A 182 13.91 17.21 1.48
C TRP A 182 14.79 18.12 2.33
N ALA A 183 14.74 19.43 2.13
CA ALA A 183 15.42 20.38 3.00
C ALA A 183 14.90 20.30 4.44
N PHE A 184 13.58 20.20 4.62
CA PHE A 184 12.95 20.01 5.92
C PHE A 184 13.40 18.69 6.57
N LEU A 185 13.27 17.56 5.86
CA LEU A 185 13.55 16.22 6.41
C LEU A 185 15.03 15.96 6.66
N ARG A 186 15.93 16.52 5.84
CA ARG A 186 17.38 16.36 6.00
C ARG A 186 17.84 16.71 7.41
N THR A 187 17.25 17.75 8.02
CA THR A 187 17.57 18.17 9.39
C THR A 187 17.39 17.08 10.45
N TYR A 188 16.60 16.04 10.13
CA TYR A 188 16.29 14.95 11.04
C TYR A 188 16.92 13.61 10.61
N VAL A 189 17.00 13.34 9.30
CA VAL A 189 17.40 12.01 8.81
C VAL A 189 18.87 11.91 8.40
N GLU A 190 19.59 13.04 8.28
CA GLU A 190 20.99 13.04 7.86
C GLU A 190 21.90 12.29 8.84
N SER A 191 21.52 12.17 10.12
CA SER A 191 22.25 11.43 11.14
C SER A 191 21.95 9.92 11.16
N ALA A 192 20.96 9.43 10.39
CA ALA A 192 20.64 8.00 10.34
C ALA A 192 21.82 7.17 9.78
N ASP A 193 21.93 5.92 10.25
CA ASP A 193 22.99 5.00 9.82
C ASP A 193 22.78 4.54 8.37
N ALA A 194 21.51 4.36 7.96
CA ALA A 194 21.14 4.09 6.58
C ALA A 194 19.82 4.77 6.20
N LEU A 195 19.70 5.12 4.92
CA LEU A 195 18.47 5.64 4.32
C LEU A 195 17.99 4.66 3.26
N VAL A 196 16.80 4.11 3.44
CA VAL A 196 16.22 3.10 2.56
C VAL A 196 15.08 3.73 1.78
N PHE A 197 15.10 3.57 0.46
CA PHE A 197 14.06 4.08 -0.44
C PHE A 197 13.41 2.95 -1.23
N THR A 198 12.17 3.15 -1.65
CA THR A 198 11.48 2.25 -2.58
C THR A 198 12.23 2.16 -3.91
N ARG A 199 12.79 3.30 -4.37
CA ARG A 199 13.47 3.48 -5.66
C ARG A 199 14.68 4.37 -5.50
N ALA A 200 15.65 4.23 -6.39
CA ALA A 200 16.86 5.07 -6.36
C ALA A 200 16.51 6.53 -6.65
N GLU A 201 15.59 6.76 -7.59
CA GLU A 201 15.11 8.07 -8.05
C GLU A 201 14.43 8.88 -6.96
N TYR A 202 13.96 8.24 -5.88
CA TYR A 202 13.35 8.92 -4.74
C TYR A 202 14.37 9.49 -3.77
N ALA A 203 15.62 9.01 -3.83
CA ALA A 203 16.66 9.48 -2.94
C ALA A 203 17.18 10.85 -3.40
N PRO A 204 17.23 11.86 -2.51
CA PRO A 204 17.82 13.14 -2.87
C PRO A 204 19.35 13.04 -2.98
N ASP A 205 19.94 13.88 -3.85
CA ASP A 205 21.37 13.84 -4.22
C ASP A 205 22.35 14.00 -3.04
N TRP A 206 21.91 14.51 -1.90
CA TRP A 206 22.76 14.65 -0.70
C TRP A 206 22.94 13.33 0.07
N VAL A 207 22.15 12.29 -0.24
CA VAL A 207 22.31 10.98 0.39
C VAL A 207 23.58 10.32 -0.11
N ALA A 208 24.48 10.01 0.81
CA ALA A 208 25.74 9.35 0.49
C ALA A 208 25.49 7.92 -0.05
N PRO A 209 26.13 7.50 -1.16
CA PRO A 209 25.91 6.18 -1.78
C PRO A 209 26.10 5.00 -0.82
N GLU A 210 27.07 5.10 0.09
CA GLU A 210 27.37 4.06 1.09
C GLU A 210 26.24 3.86 2.11
N ARG A 211 25.40 4.88 2.34
CA ARG A 211 24.24 4.84 3.26
C ARG A 211 22.91 4.63 2.55
N LEU A 212 22.87 4.75 1.22
CA LEU A 212 21.67 4.57 0.42
C LEU A 212 21.38 3.09 0.17
N ARG A 213 20.16 2.64 0.45
CA ARG A 213 19.67 1.32 0.05
C ARG A 213 18.34 1.43 -0.69
N VAL A 214 18.15 0.59 -1.69
CA VAL A 214 16.90 0.49 -2.44
C VAL A 214 16.27 -0.87 -2.15
N ILE A 215 15.13 -0.85 -1.48
CA ILE A 215 14.36 -2.04 -1.11
C ILE A 215 12.92 -1.82 -1.57
N ALA A 216 12.48 -2.59 -2.55
CA ALA A 216 11.10 -2.55 -3.02
C ALA A 216 10.18 -3.20 -1.97
N PRO A 217 8.99 -2.63 -1.71
CA PRO A 217 7.95 -3.29 -0.93
C PRO A 217 7.58 -4.67 -1.50
N SER A 218 6.94 -5.47 -0.67
CA SER A 218 6.47 -6.81 -1.02
C SER A 218 5.04 -7.01 -0.54
N ILE A 219 4.33 -7.93 -1.18
CA ILE A 219 3.05 -8.43 -0.68
C ILE A 219 3.25 -9.71 0.13
N ASP A 220 2.29 -10.02 0.99
CA ASP A 220 2.15 -11.35 1.58
C ASP A 220 1.12 -12.16 0.78
N PRO A 221 1.52 -13.25 0.13
CA PRO A 221 0.63 -14.06 -0.70
C PRO A 221 -0.43 -14.81 0.12
N PHE A 222 -0.26 -14.94 1.44
CA PHE A 222 -1.19 -15.65 2.32
C PHE A 222 -2.12 -14.75 3.13
N SER A 223 -1.91 -13.44 3.09
CA SER A 223 -2.82 -12.46 3.67
C SER A 223 -4.22 -12.55 3.06
N LEU A 224 -5.27 -12.15 3.79
CA LEU A 224 -6.65 -12.13 3.28
C LEU A 224 -6.81 -11.33 1.98
N LYS A 225 -5.94 -10.35 1.74
CA LYS A 225 -5.92 -9.52 0.52
C LYS A 225 -5.43 -10.30 -0.71
N ASN A 226 -4.62 -11.35 -0.52
CA ASN A 226 -3.89 -12.01 -1.60
C ASN A 226 -4.00 -13.53 -1.63
N CYS A 227 -4.49 -14.16 -0.57
CA CYS A 227 -4.67 -15.59 -0.49
C CYS A 227 -5.48 -16.11 -1.68
N ASP A 228 -5.18 -17.33 -2.11
CA ASP A 228 -5.95 -17.98 -3.16
C ASP A 228 -7.38 -18.24 -2.70
N LEU A 229 -8.33 -17.87 -3.56
CA LEU A 229 -9.75 -18.07 -3.38
C LEU A 229 -10.28 -18.87 -4.55
N GLU A 230 -11.00 -19.94 -4.25
CA GLU A 230 -11.71 -20.72 -5.26
C GLU A 230 -12.73 -19.84 -6.00
N PRO A 231 -12.94 -20.02 -7.32
CA PRO A 231 -13.89 -19.20 -8.09
C PRO A 231 -15.30 -19.16 -7.51
N GLU A 232 -15.75 -20.27 -6.91
CA GLU A 232 -17.05 -20.35 -6.23
C GLU A 232 -17.09 -19.44 -4.99
N VAL A 233 -16.00 -19.41 -4.20
CA VAL A 233 -15.89 -18.53 -3.04
C VAL A 233 -15.85 -17.06 -3.46
N VAL A 234 -15.11 -16.72 -4.52
CA VAL A 234 -15.11 -15.36 -5.10
C VAL A 234 -16.53 -14.94 -5.48
N ASN A 235 -17.26 -15.79 -6.22
CA ASN A 235 -18.63 -15.49 -6.63
C ASN A 235 -19.59 -15.39 -5.45
N ARG A 236 -19.38 -16.16 -4.39
CA ARG A 236 -20.17 -16.08 -3.15
C ARG A 236 -19.93 -14.77 -2.43
N ILE A 237 -18.67 -14.38 -2.22
CA ILE A 237 -18.30 -13.10 -1.59
C ILE A 237 -18.96 -11.95 -2.34
N LEU A 238 -18.78 -11.89 -3.67
CA LEU A 238 -19.33 -10.81 -4.50
C LEU A 238 -20.86 -10.75 -4.47
N ARG A 239 -21.56 -11.91 -4.42
CA ARG A 239 -23.01 -11.95 -4.23
C ARG A 239 -23.43 -11.44 -2.85
N THR A 240 -22.78 -11.91 -1.79
CA THR A 240 -23.07 -11.49 -0.41
C THR A 240 -22.98 -9.98 -0.25
N VAL A 241 -21.98 -9.35 -0.88
CA VAL A 241 -21.76 -7.90 -0.79
C VAL A 241 -22.51 -7.08 -1.84
N GLY A 242 -23.35 -7.70 -2.68
CA GLY A 242 -24.17 -7.00 -3.67
C GLY A 242 -23.43 -6.56 -4.94
N LEU A 243 -22.29 -7.16 -5.26
CA LEU A 243 -21.49 -6.89 -6.47
C LEU A 243 -21.62 -7.98 -7.54
N ALA A 244 -22.55 -8.92 -7.35
CA ALA A 244 -22.98 -9.90 -8.35
C ALA A 244 -24.47 -10.21 -8.17
N PRO A 245 -25.18 -10.69 -9.20
CA PRO A 245 -26.63 -10.94 -9.12
C PRO A 245 -26.94 -12.02 -8.08
N ASP A 246 -28.05 -11.86 -7.37
CA ASP A 246 -28.51 -12.81 -6.36
C ASP A 246 -28.59 -14.24 -6.94
N GLY A 247 -28.06 -15.20 -6.20
CA GLY A 247 -28.19 -16.64 -6.47
C GLY A 247 -29.16 -17.31 -5.51
N ARG A 248 -29.19 -18.66 -5.50
CA ARG A 248 -29.94 -19.41 -4.46
C ARG A 248 -29.36 -19.10 -3.08
N ASP A 249 -30.20 -19.20 -2.03
CA ASP A 249 -29.80 -19.08 -0.62
C ASP A 249 -28.57 -19.97 -0.37
N GLU A 250 -27.43 -19.33 -0.13
CA GLU A 250 -26.17 -19.97 0.18
C GLU A 250 -25.69 -19.48 1.55
N ASP A 251 -25.04 -20.36 2.31
CA ASP A 251 -24.50 -20.04 3.63
C ASP A 251 -23.55 -18.84 3.56
N ALA A 252 -23.48 -18.09 4.66
CA ALA A 252 -22.52 -16.99 4.80
C ALA A 252 -21.09 -17.47 4.52
N VAL A 253 -20.31 -16.68 3.76
CA VAL A 253 -18.88 -16.97 3.56
C VAL A 253 -18.16 -16.63 4.86
N THR A 254 -17.57 -17.63 5.50
CA THR A 254 -16.76 -17.46 6.69
C THR A 254 -15.28 -17.53 6.37
N PHE A 255 -14.46 -16.80 7.13
CA PHE A 255 -13.01 -16.77 6.98
C PHE A 255 -12.35 -16.54 8.34
N GLN A 256 -11.06 -16.85 8.44
CA GLN A 256 -10.27 -16.61 9.65
C GLN A 256 -9.59 -15.24 9.55
N GLY A 257 -9.82 -14.40 10.56
CA GLY A 257 -9.17 -13.10 10.70
C GLY A 257 -7.68 -13.22 11.02
N ARG A 258 -6.98 -12.08 11.00
CA ARG A 258 -5.54 -12.00 11.28
C ARG A 258 -5.21 -12.36 12.74
N ASP A 259 -6.15 -12.20 13.65
CA ASP A 259 -6.05 -12.60 15.05
C ASP A 259 -6.45 -14.07 15.29
N GLY A 260 -6.84 -14.79 14.23
CA GLY A 260 -7.34 -16.16 14.31
C GLY A 260 -8.80 -16.29 14.73
N SER A 261 -9.53 -15.19 14.85
CA SER A 261 -10.97 -15.23 15.11
C SER A 261 -11.76 -15.56 13.83
N SER A 262 -13.00 -16.05 14.00
CA SER A 262 -13.86 -16.40 12.86
C SER A 262 -14.73 -15.21 12.48
N HIS A 263 -14.63 -14.77 11.24
CA HIS A 263 -15.43 -13.70 10.65
C HIS A 263 -16.39 -14.26 9.60
N ALA A 264 -17.37 -13.46 9.22
CA ALA A 264 -18.27 -13.74 8.11
C ALA A 264 -18.38 -12.51 7.22
N VAL A 265 -18.44 -12.72 5.90
CA VAL A 265 -18.77 -11.65 4.95
C VAL A 265 -20.23 -11.29 5.14
N ARG A 266 -20.49 -10.00 5.36
CA ARG A 266 -21.79 -9.41 5.62
C ARG A 266 -22.33 -8.78 4.36
N ARG A 267 -23.65 -8.63 4.30
CA ARG A 267 -24.30 -7.80 3.29
C ARG A 267 -24.13 -6.35 3.67
N HIS A 268 -23.63 -5.54 2.74
CA HIS A 268 -23.41 -4.11 2.94
C HIS A 268 -24.35 -3.34 2.01
N THR A 269 -25.31 -2.62 2.57
CA THR A 269 -26.23 -1.77 1.81
C THR A 269 -25.51 -0.61 1.11
N ASP A 270 -24.36 -0.20 1.65
CA ASP A 270 -23.54 0.89 1.13
C ASP A 270 -22.60 0.48 -0.03
N LEU A 271 -22.40 -0.83 -0.22
CA LEU A 271 -21.63 -1.41 -1.33
C LEU A 271 -22.43 -1.57 -2.62
N GLU A 272 -23.75 -1.37 -2.56
CA GLU A 272 -24.62 -1.35 -3.75
C GLU A 272 -24.28 -0.16 -4.67
N GLY A 273 -23.41 0.76 -4.25
CA GLY A 273 -22.96 1.89 -5.05
C GLY A 273 -24.09 2.86 -5.35
N ALA A 274 -23.82 3.87 -6.18
CA ALA A 274 -24.87 4.80 -6.63
C ALA A 274 -25.89 4.16 -7.61
N VAL A 275 -25.87 2.83 -7.84
CA VAL A 275 -26.78 2.11 -8.77
C VAL A 275 -27.47 0.94 -8.06
N SER A 276 -28.79 0.83 -8.20
CA SER A 276 -29.60 -0.24 -7.59
C SER A 276 -29.45 -1.64 -8.22
N THR A 277 -28.42 -1.94 -9.02
CA THR A 277 -28.30 -3.24 -9.72
C THR A 277 -26.84 -3.66 -9.93
N PRO A 278 -26.44 -4.86 -9.47
CA PRO A 278 -25.08 -5.36 -9.63
C PRO A 278 -24.71 -5.62 -11.10
N PRO A 279 -23.41 -5.68 -11.45
CA PRO A 279 -22.96 -6.17 -12.75
C PRO A 279 -23.52 -7.58 -13.05
N PRO A 280 -23.87 -7.92 -14.30
CA PRO A 280 -24.18 -9.29 -14.70
C PRO A 280 -23.06 -10.28 -14.37
N ALA A 281 -23.41 -11.53 -14.08
CA ALA A 281 -22.46 -12.55 -13.62
C ALA A 281 -21.34 -12.84 -14.63
N ASP A 282 -21.59 -12.67 -15.93
CA ASP A 282 -20.67 -12.90 -17.04
C ASP A 282 -20.05 -11.61 -17.61
N ALA A 283 -20.43 -10.44 -17.09
CA ALA A 283 -19.90 -9.16 -17.57
C ALA A 283 -18.38 -9.06 -17.34
N PRO A 284 -17.60 -8.59 -18.32
CA PRO A 284 -16.21 -8.21 -18.10
C PRO A 284 -16.13 -7.01 -17.15
N LEU A 285 -15.36 -7.14 -16.07
CA LEU A 285 -15.16 -6.06 -15.11
C LEU A 285 -13.82 -5.36 -15.35
N VAL A 286 -13.86 -4.06 -15.57
CA VAL A 286 -12.71 -3.15 -15.49
C VAL A 286 -12.68 -2.61 -14.07
N VAL A 287 -11.59 -2.79 -13.35
CA VAL A 287 -11.53 -2.51 -11.90
C VAL A 287 -10.35 -1.62 -11.58
N GLN A 288 -10.58 -0.50 -10.88
CA GLN A 288 -9.51 0.20 -10.15
C GLN A 288 -9.80 0.12 -8.65
N VAL A 289 -8.82 -0.32 -7.87
CA VAL A 289 -8.87 -0.32 -6.39
C VAL A 289 -7.86 0.71 -5.89
N SER A 290 -8.33 1.75 -5.21
CA SER A 290 -7.44 2.72 -4.56
C SER A 290 -8.17 3.52 -3.49
N ARG A 291 -7.43 4.33 -2.73
CA ARG A 291 -8.07 5.39 -1.92
C ARG A 291 -8.72 6.43 -2.84
N TRP A 292 -9.71 7.14 -2.32
CA TRP A 292 -10.28 8.34 -2.92
C TRP A 292 -9.28 9.49 -2.80
N ASP A 293 -8.31 9.53 -3.71
CA ASP A 293 -7.24 10.53 -3.68
C ASP A 293 -7.05 11.07 -5.10
N ARG A 294 -6.85 12.39 -5.24
CA ARG A 294 -6.71 13.05 -6.54
C ARG A 294 -5.54 12.48 -7.35
N LEU A 295 -4.50 12.01 -6.68
CA LEU A 295 -3.35 11.37 -7.31
C LEU A 295 -3.70 10.02 -7.94
N LYS A 296 -4.81 9.38 -7.56
CA LYS A 296 -5.24 8.08 -8.11
C LYS A 296 -6.13 8.20 -9.35
N ASP A 297 -6.62 9.41 -9.64
CA ASP A 297 -7.41 9.79 -10.81
C ASP A 297 -8.53 8.82 -11.20
N MET A 298 -9.38 8.46 -10.24
CA MET A 298 -10.56 7.64 -10.49
C MET A 298 -11.54 8.30 -11.49
N ALA A 299 -11.66 9.63 -11.46
CA ALA A 299 -12.44 10.42 -12.43
C ALA A 299 -11.91 10.29 -13.86
N GLY A 300 -10.59 10.31 -14.05
CA GLY A 300 -9.96 10.07 -15.35
C GLY A 300 -10.14 8.63 -15.85
N VAL A 301 -10.16 7.63 -14.96
CA VAL A 301 -10.50 6.25 -15.34
C VAL A 301 -11.96 6.15 -15.79
N MET A 302 -12.88 6.83 -15.11
CA MET A 302 -14.27 6.92 -15.56
C MET A 302 -14.35 7.53 -16.97
N THR A 303 -13.62 8.62 -17.23
CA THR A 303 -13.53 9.25 -18.55
C THR A 303 -12.97 8.29 -19.62
N ALA A 304 -11.90 7.57 -19.31
CA ALA A 304 -11.30 6.59 -20.22
C ALA A 304 -12.30 5.48 -20.60
N PHE A 305 -13.01 4.95 -19.61
CA PHE A 305 -14.02 3.91 -19.83
C PHE A 305 -15.18 4.42 -20.67
N THR A 306 -15.77 5.57 -20.32
CA THR A 306 -16.95 6.10 -21.02
C THR A 306 -16.65 6.60 -22.42
N GLY A 307 -15.43 7.11 -22.67
CA GLY A 307 -15.02 7.60 -23.97
C GLY A 307 -14.60 6.53 -24.98
N HIS A 308 -14.08 5.38 -24.53
CA HIS A 308 -13.43 4.41 -25.43
C HIS A 308 -13.80 2.94 -25.22
N VAL A 309 -14.28 2.57 -24.03
CA VAL A 309 -14.64 1.17 -23.72
C VAL A 309 -16.13 0.96 -23.83
N ALA A 310 -16.93 1.88 -23.29
CA ALA A 310 -18.37 1.74 -23.12
C ALA A 310 -19.14 1.49 -24.43
N ASP A 311 -18.71 2.10 -25.54
CA ASP A 311 -19.37 1.99 -26.84
C ASP A 311 -18.97 0.73 -27.62
N VAL A 312 -17.73 0.28 -27.44
CA VAL A 312 -17.15 -0.89 -28.12
C VAL A 312 -17.54 -2.18 -27.38
N HIS A 313 -17.37 -2.18 -26.06
CA HIS A 313 -17.64 -3.32 -25.18
C HIS A 313 -18.91 -3.07 -24.35
N ARG A 314 -20.06 -3.22 -25.00
CA ARG A 314 -21.37 -2.88 -24.39
C ARG A 314 -21.75 -3.73 -23.18
N SER A 315 -21.15 -4.90 -23.02
CA SER A 315 -21.33 -5.78 -21.85
C SER A 315 -20.31 -5.53 -20.73
N ALA A 316 -19.30 -4.68 -20.94
CA ALA A 316 -18.31 -4.39 -19.92
C ALA A 316 -18.85 -3.40 -18.88
N HIS A 317 -18.40 -3.56 -17.63
CA HIS A 317 -18.71 -2.70 -16.49
C HIS A 317 -17.42 -2.17 -15.86
N LEU A 318 -17.48 -0.95 -15.33
CA LEU A 318 -16.41 -0.32 -14.55
C LEU A 318 -16.74 -0.35 -13.06
N LEU A 319 -15.79 -0.81 -12.23
CA LEU A 319 -15.84 -0.69 -10.78
C LEU A 319 -14.69 0.22 -10.32
N LEU A 320 -15.04 1.34 -9.70
CA LEU A 320 -14.11 2.20 -8.98
C LEU A 320 -14.28 1.93 -7.49
N VAL A 321 -13.28 1.31 -6.88
CA VAL A 321 -13.36 0.72 -5.54
C VAL A 321 -12.47 1.49 -4.60
N GLY A 322 -13.06 2.08 -3.57
CA GLY A 322 -12.33 2.76 -2.50
C GLY A 322 -12.94 2.51 -1.13
N PRO A 323 -12.27 2.92 -0.05
CA PRO A 323 -12.78 2.74 1.31
C PRO A 323 -14.08 3.52 1.51
N ASP A 324 -14.93 3.04 2.41
CA ASP A 324 -16.01 3.87 2.91
C ASP A 324 -15.42 5.08 3.65
N VAL A 325 -15.92 6.26 3.29
CA VAL A 325 -15.53 7.54 3.89
C VAL A 325 -16.44 7.91 5.06
N SER A 326 -17.56 7.19 5.23
CA SER A 326 -18.44 7.37 6.37
C SER A 326 -17.74 6.90 7.65
N GLY A 327 -17.34 7.84 8.50
CA GLY A 327 -16.64 7.55 9.77
C GLY A 327 -15.13 7.82 9.81
N VAL A 328 -14.50 8.24 8.70
CA VAL A 328 -13.09 8.65 8.70
C VAL A 328 -13.01 10.16 8.90
N ALA A 329 -13.02 10.62 10.16
CA ALA A 329 -13.02 12.04 10.51
C ALA A 329 -11.77 12.82 10.05
N ASP A 330 -10.66 12.11 9.79
CA ASP A 330 -9.33 12.70 9.58
C ASP A 330 -8.89 12.79 8.10
N ASP A 331 -9.72 12.38 7.13
CA ASP A 331 -9.42 12.47 5.69
C ASP A 331 -10.49 13.25 4.91
N PRO A 332 -10.51 14.60 5.00
CA PRO A 332 -11.45 15.43 4.25
C PRO A 332 -11.21 15.40 2.73
N GLU A 333 -10.01 14.98 2.29
CA GLU A 333 -9.71 14.83 0.86
C GLU A 333 -10.45 13.62 0.28
N GLY A 334 -10.49 12.50 1.00
CA GLY A 334 -11.21 11.29 0.62
C GLY A 334 -12.67 11.53 0.24
N ALA A 335 -13.41 12.19 1.12
CA ALA A 335 -14.82 12.51 0.89
C ALA A 335 -15.01 13.45 -0.32
N ALA A 336 -14.18 14.48 -0.45
CA ALA A 336 -14.26 15.44 -1.56
C ALA A 336 -14.02 14.77 -2.93
N VAL A 337 -13.04 13.87 -3.02
CA VAL A 337 -12.74 13.14 -4.27
C VAL A 337 -13.87 12.17 -4.64
N LEU A 338 -14.49 11.53 -3.65
CA LEU A 338 -15.67 10.69 -3.89
C LEU A 338 -16.84 11.54 -4.41
N ASP A 339 -17.12 12.70 -3.80
CA ASP A 339 -18.18 13.63 -4.24
C ASP A 339 -17.94 14.11 -5.69
N GLU A 340 -16.69 14.42 -6.05
CA GLU A 340 -16.30 14.75 -7.43
C GLU A 340 -16.62 13.60 -8.40
N CYS A 341 -16.31 12.35 -8.02
CA CYS A 341 -16.62 11.15 -8.81
C CYS A 341 -18.14 10.93 -8.94
N VAL A 342 -18.90 11.11 -7.85
CA VAL A 342 -20.37 11.01 -7.85
C VAL A 342 -20.98 12.05 -8.79
N ALA A 343 -20.54 13.31 -8.70
CA ALA A 343 -21.03 14.37 -9.57
C ALA A 343 -20.70 14.14 -11.06
N GLN A 344 -19.57 13.50 -11.38
CA GLN A 344 -19.28 13.06 -12.75
C GLN A 344 -20.19 11.91 -13.18
N TRP A 345 -20.37 10.92 -12.31
CA TRP A 345 -21.22 9.75 -12.55
C TRP A 345 -22.69 10.13 -12.78
N GLU A 346 -23.23 11.08 -12.03
CA GLU A 346 -24.61 11.59 -12.17
C GLU A 346 -24.89 12.24 -13.54
N ARG A 347 -23.84 12.76 -14.19
CA ARG A 347 -23.93 13.40 -15.52
C ARG A 347 -23.85 12.40 -16.67
N LEU A 348 -23.56 11.13 -16.41
CA LEU A 348 -23.46 10.11 -17.45
C LEU A 348 -24.83 9.77 -18.03
N PRO A 349 -24.91 9.44 -19.34
CA PRO A 349 -26.11 8.86 -19.94
C PRO A 349 -26.57 7.60 -19.20
N ASP A 350 -27.88 7.41 -19.04
CA ASP A 350 -28.46 6.34 -18.22
C ASP A 350 -27.96 4.92 -18.55
N ASP A 351 -27.73 4.62 -19.83
CA ASP A 351 -27.25 3.32 -20.28
C ASP A 351 -25.77 3.06 -19.95
N VAL A 352 -24.95 4.11 -19.93
CA VAL A 352 -23.55 4.05 -19.50
C VAL A 352 -23.45 4.07 -17.98
N ARG A 353 -24.25 4.92 -17.33
CA ARG A 353 -24.30 5.11 -15.88
C ARG A 353 -24.61 3.80 -15.14
N ARG A 354 -25.52 2.98 -15.66
CA ARG A 354 -25.82 1.63 -15.14
C ARG A 354 -24.66 0.63 -15.21
N ARG A 355 -23.57 0.98 -15.92
CA ARG A 355 -22.38 0.15 -16.08
C ARG A 355 -21.15 0.71 -15.36
N VAL A 356 -21.28 1.84 -14.67
CA VAL A 356 -20.22 2.44 -13.85
C VAL A 356 -20.63 2.37 -12.38
N HIS A 357 -19.81 1.72 -11.58
CA HIS A 357 -20.08 1.42 -10.18
C HIS A 357 -19.05 2.09 -9.29
N LEU A 358 -19.50 2.95 -8.38
CA LEU A 358 -18.69 3.56 -7.33
C LEU A 358 -18.85 2.73 -6.06
N VAL A 359 -17.86 1.89 -5.74
CA VAL A 359 -17.92 0.86 -4.71
C VAL A 359 -17.17 1.33 -3.46
N ARG A 360 -17.84 1.33 -2.31
CA ARG A 360 -17.29 1.75 -1.01
C ARG A 360 -17.12 0.55 -0.09
N VAL A 361 -15.90 0.03 0.06
CA VAL A 361 -15.63 -1.13 0.90
C VAL A 361 -15.60 -0.78 2.39
N PRO A 362 -16.18 -1.61 3.27
CA PRO A 362 -16.28 -1.35 4.70
C PRO A 362 -14.90 -1.15 5.33
N MET A 363 -14.83 -0.29 6.34
CA MET A 363 -13.59 -0.02 7.09
C MET A 363 -13.71 -0.36 8.58
N ASP A 364 -14.89 -0.78 9.05
CA ASP A 364 -15.15 -1.25 10.42
C ASP A 364 -14.54 -2.64 10.69
N ASP A 365 -14.45 -3.47 9.64
CA ASP A 365 -13.73 -4.75 9.65
C ASP A 365 -12.71 -4.79 8.49
N LEU A 366 -11.43 -4.64 8.84
CA LEU A 366 -10.34 -4.60 7.86
C LEU A 366 -9.99 -5.97 7.27
N ASP A 367 -10.37 -7.05 7.94
CA ASP A 367 -10.17 -8.40 7.45
C ASP A 367 -11.25 -8.76 6.42
N GLU A 368 -12.50 -8.35 6.69
CA GLU A 368 -13.58 -8.37 5.72
C GLU A 368 -13.27 -7.47 4.50
N ASN A 369 -12.77 -6.25 4.72
CA ASN A 369 -12.29 -5.38 3.65
C ASN A 369 -11.27 -6.09 2.75
N ALA A 370 -10.30 -6.76 3.36
CA ALA A 370 -9.25 -7.45 2.65
C ALA A 370 -9.78 -8.58 1.76
N ILE A 371 -10.68 -9.42 2.27
CA ILE A 371 -11.24 -10.53 1.51
C ILE A 371 -12.17 -10.05 0.38
N ILE A 372 -12.90 -8.95 0.58
CA ILE A 372 -13.75 -8.33 -0.46
C ILE A 372 -12.88 -7.79 -1.60
N VAL A 373 -11.83 -7.02 -1.28
CA VAL A 373 -10.91 -6.49 -2.30
C VAL A 373 -10.21 -7.64 -3.06
N ASN A 374 -9.83 -8.71 -2.37
CA ASN A 374 -9.27 -9.91 -2.99
C ASN A 374 -10.24 -10.50 -4.03
N ALA A 375 -11.50 -10.72 -3.65
CA ALA A 375 -12.53 -11.25 -4.53
C ALA A 375 -12.80 -10.32 -5.74
N ILE A 376 -12.87 -9.00 -5.52
CA ILE A 376 -13.08 -8.02 -6.61
C ILE A 376 -11.92 -8.06 -7.61
N GLN A 377 -10.67 -8.01 -7.15
CA GLN A 377 -9.50 -8.09 -8.04
C GLN A 377 -9.46 -9.42 -8.79
N ARG A 378 -9.80 -10.56 -8.16
CA ARG A 378 -9.84 -11.87 -8.84
C ARG A 378 -10.92 -11.95 -9.91
N ARG A 379 -12.06 -11.28 -9.73
CA ARG A 379 -13.15 -11.22 -10.73
C ARG A 379 -12.84 -10.29 -11.90
N ALA A 380 -11.92 -9.34 -11.72
CA ALA A 380 -11.54 -8.38 -12.74
C ALA A 380 -11.12 -9.07 -14.06
N ALA A 381 -11.69 -8.59 -15.15
CA ALA A 381 -11.24 -8.92 -16.50
C ALA A 381 -10.01 -8.08 -16.88
N VAL A 382 -9.95 -6.82 -16.42
CA VAL A 382 -8.79 -5.93 -16.53
C VAL A 382 -8.70 -5.10 -15.24
N VAL A 383 -7.51 -5.01 -14.65
CA VAL A 383 -7.24 -4.07 -13.56
C VAL A 383 -6.63 -2.77 -14.12
N VAL A 384 -7.08 -1.63 -13.62
CA VAL A 384 -6.56 -0.31 -13.98
C VAL A 384 -5.94 0.33 -12.74
N GLN A 385 -4.74 0.91 -12.89
CA GLN A 385 -4.10 1.74 -11.87
C GLN A 385 -3.55 3.02 -12.53
N LYS A 386 -4.43 3.96 -12.85
CA LYS A 386 -4.10 5.15 -13.66
C LYS A 386 -3.74 6.37 -12.80
N SER A 387 -2.76 6.21 -11.91
CA SER A 387 -2.33 7.26 -10.96
C SER A 387 -1.46 8.34 -11.63
N PHE A 388 -1.56 9.60 -11.18
CA PHE A 388 -0.66 10.69 -11.53
C PHE A 388 0.65 10.66 -10.74
N ALA A 389 0.59 10.14 -9.52
CA ALA A 389 1.75 9.88 -8.67
C ALA A 389 1.51 8.59 -7.88
N GLU A 390 2.55 7.80 -7.72
CA GLU A 390 2.51 6.56 -6.97
C GLU A 390 3.83 6.35 -6.23
N GLY A 391 3.77 5.82 -5.01
CA GLY A 391 4.98 5.42 -4.28
C GLY A 391 5.56 4.17 -4.95
N PHE A 392 5.13 3.00 -4.48
CA PHE A 392 5.36 1.74 -5.20
C PHE A 392 4.13 1.32 -6.00
N GLY A 393 2.96 1.36 -5.37
CA GLY A 393 1.69 0.87 -5.94
C GLY A 393 1.48 -0.62 -5.65
N LEU A 394 1.30 -0.99 -4.38
CA LEU A 394 1.06 -2.39 -3.99
C LEU A 394 -0.20 -2.98 -4.62
N THR A 395 -1.21 -2.16 -4.94
CA THR A 395 -2.40 -2.60 -5.68
C THR A 395 -2.06 -3.14 -7.06
N VAL A 396 -0.98 -2.66 -7.69
CA VAL A 396 -0.40 -3.23 -8.91
C VAL A 396 0.16 -4.61 -8.61
N THR A 397 1.03 -4.74 -7.60
CA THR A 397 1.61 -6.03 -7.20
C THR A 397 0.54 -7.07 -6.87
N GLU A 398 -0.53 -6.68 -6.17
CA GLU A 398 -1.67 -7.53 -5.82
C GLU A 398 -2.42 -8.04 -7.05
N ALA A 399 -2.63 -7.18 -8.06
CA ALA A 399 -3.28 -7.54 -9.31
C ALA A 399 -2.39 -8.46 -10.16
N MET A 400 -1.09 -8.16 -10.23
CA MET A 400 -0.08 -9.01 -10.87
C MET A 400 -0.05 -10.39 -10.20
N TRP A 401 -0.06 -10.47 -8.87
CA TRP A 401 -0.09 -11.72 -8.11
C TRP A 401 -1.28 -12.60 -8.46
N LYS A 402 -2.46 -11.97 -8.62
CA LYS A 402 -3.70 -12.64 -9.02
C LYS A 402 -3.74 -13.00 -10.52
N GLY A 403 -2.64 -12.77 -11.24
CA GLY A 403 -2.50 -12.99 -12.67
C GLY A 403 -3.51 -12.21 -13.50
N ARG A 404 -3.89 -11.00 -13.04
CA ARG A 404 -4.85 -10.15 -13.76
C ARG A 404 -4.12 -9.30 -14.80
N PRO A 405 -4.60 -9.24 -16.05
CA PRO A 405 -4.10 -8.26 -17.01
C PRO A 405 -4.38 -6.86 -16.50
N MET A 406 -3.47 -5.94 -16.81
CA MET A 406 -3.57 -4.58 -16.29
C MET A 406 -3.16 -3.48 -17.26
N VAL A 407 -3.74 -2.31 -17.05
CA VAL A 407 -3.34 -1.03 -17.63
C VAL A 407 -2.97 -0.08 -16.50
N ALA A 408 -1.78 0.50 -16.53
CA ALA A 408 -1.32 1.36 -15.44
C ALA A 408 -0.61 2.62 -15.95
N GLY A 409 -0.64 3.68 -15.14
CA GLY A 409 0.11 4.90 -15.42
C GLY A 409 1.61 4.68 -15.29
N ALA A 410 2.41 5.16 -16.24
CA ALA A 410 3.87 5.06 -16.23
C ALA A 410 4.50 6.08 -15.27
N VAL A 411 4.24 5.95 -13.97
CA VAL A 411 4.72 6.87 -12.92
C VAL A 411 5.15 6.13 -11.67
N GLY A 412 6.08 6.72 -10.92
CA GLY A 412 6.47 6.18 -9.63
C GLY A 412 7.04 4.76 -9.74
N GLY A 413 6.73 3.89 -8.78
CA GLY A 413 7.21 2.50 -8.79
C GLY A 413 6.47 1.55 -9.73
N ILE A 414 5.50 2.03 -10.51
CA ILE A 414 4.74 1.19 -11.43
C ILE A 414 5.63 0.63 -12.57
N PRO A 415 6.49 1.42 -13.24
CA PRO A 415 7.42 0.91 -14.26
C PRO A 415 8.46 -0.08 -13.74
N ASP A 416 8.80 -0.03 -12.45
CA ASP A 416 9.70 -1.02 -11.84
C ASP A 416 9.00 -2.37 -11.65
N GLN A 417 7.67 -2.36 -11.54
CA GLN A 417 6.84 -3.55 -11.45
C GLN A 417 6.44 -4.10 -12.82
N VAL A 418 6.10 -3.22 -13.78
CA VAL A 418 5.46 -3.61 -15.03
C VAL A 418 6.34 -3.25 -16.23
N ASP A 419 6.90 -4.26 -16.88
CA ASP A 419 7.44 -4.10 -18.25
C ASP A 419 6.27 -4.11 -19.26
N SER A 420 6.12 -3.02 -20.01
CA SER A 420 4.97 -2.79 -20.90
C SER A 420 4.99 -3.75 -22.08
N GLY A 421 3.86 -4.41 -22.33
CA GLY A 421 3.72 -5.47 -23.34
C GLY A 421 4.17 -6.86 -22.86
N VAL A 422 4.70 -6.98 -21.64
CA VAL A 422 5.09 -8.28 -21.04
C VAL A 422 4.26 -8.59 -19.80
N HIS A 423 4.13 -7.64 -18.87
CA HIS A 423 3.42 -7.84 -17.60
C HIS A 423 2.09 -7.06 -17.54
N GLY A 424 1.86 -6.16 -18.49
CA GLY A 424 0.73 -5.24 -18.52
C GLY A 424 0.95 -4.17 -19.59
N ILE A 425 0.10 -3.16 -19.66
CA ILE A 425 0.25 -2.02 -20.57
C ILE A 425 0.47 -0.76 -19.75
N LEU A 426 1.59 -0.09 -19.98
CA LEU A 426 1.86 1.24 -19.41
C LEU A 426 1.38 2.33 -20.36
N VAL A 427 0.72 3.34 -19.81
CA VAL A 427 0.24 4.53 -20.52
C VAL A 427 0.70 5.81 -19.83
N ASP A 428 0.74 6.94 -20.54
CA ASP A 428 0.81 8.24 -19.88
C ASP A 428 -0.47 8.41 -19.03
N PRO A 429 -0.37 8.63 -17.71
CA PRO A 429 -1.57 8.77 -16.89
C PRO A 429 -2.43 9.97 -17.26
N ARG A 430 -1.92 10.96 -17.98
CA ARG A 430 -2.71 12.11 -18.48
C ARG A 430 -3.49 11.79 -19.75
N ASP A 431 -3.17 10.68 -20.42
CA ASP A 431 -3.83 10.25 -21.64
C ASP A 431 -4.95 9.24 -21.33
N THR A 432 -6.15 9.77 -21.08
CA THR A 432 -7.34 8.94 -20.83
C THR A 432 -7.77 8.16 -22.07
N GLN A 433 -7.45 8.64 -23.28
CA GLN A 433 -7.73 7.94 -24.53
C GLN A 433 -6.86 6.69 -24.64
N ALA A 434 -5.54 6.82 -24.48
CA ALA A 434 -4.62 5.69 -24.51
C ALA A 434 -4.97 4.64 -23.44
N CYS A 435 -5.38 5.08 -22.25
CA CYS A 435 -5.88 4.18 -21.20
C CYS A 435 -7.10 3.38 -21.69
N GLY A 436 -8.10 4.05 -22.25
CA GLY A 436 -9.32 3.41 -22.73
C GLY A 436 -9.08 2.46 -23.92
N GLU A 437 -8.20 2.84 -24.85
CA GLU A 437 -7.77 2.00 -25.98
C GLU A 437 -7.04 0.74 -25.50
N ALA A 438 -6.13 0.87 -24.52
CA ALA A 438 -5.42 -0.25 -23.93
C ALA A 438 -6.39 -1.23 -23.23
N VAL A 439 -7.34 -0.72 -22.44
CA VAL A 439 -8.37 -1.55 -21.80
C VAL A 439 -9.21 -2.26 -22.86
N SER A 440 -9.67 -1.54 -23.89
CA SER A 440 -10.46 -2.10 -24.99
C SER A 440 -9.72 -3.20 -25.74
N SER A 441 -8.41 -3.04 -25.97
CA SER A 441 -7.55 -4.03 -26.59
C SER A 441 -7.44 -5.32 -25.77
N LEU A 442 -7.26 -5.21 -24.44
CA LEU A 442 -7.20 -6.38 -23.56
C LEU A 442 -8.54 -7.11 -23.47
N LEU A 443 -9.66 -6.39 -23.43
CA LEU A 443 -11.00 -6.99 -23.46
C LEU A 443 -11.28 -7.71 -24.79
N ALA A 444 -10.75 -7.20 -25.90
CA ALA A 444 -10.91 -7.81 -27.22
C ALA A 444 -10.01 -9.05 -27.44
N ASN A 445 -8.92 -9.19 -26.68
CA ASN A 445 -7.92 -10.24 -26.86
C ASN A 445 -7.64 -11.00 -25.54
N PRO A 446 -8.56 -11.87 -25.07
CA PRO A 446 -8.42 -12.57 -23.79
C PRO A 446 -7.16 -13.43 -23.67
N ASP A 447 -6.71 -14.05 -24.76
CA ASP A 447 -5.49 -14.88 -24.75
C ASP A 447 -4.24 -14.05 -24.45
N GLN A 448 -4.11 -12.89 -25.11
CA GLN A 448 -3.03 -11.95 -24.84
C GLN A 448 -3.12 -11.43 -23.40
N ALA A 449 -4.33 -11.07 -22.96
CA ALA A 449 -4.55 -10.59 -21.60
C ALA A 449 -4.12 -11.65 -20.54
N ASN A 450 -4.48 -12.92 -20.75
CA ASN A 450 -4.07 -14.03 -19.89
C ASN A 450 -2.56 -14.25 -19.90
N GLN A 451 -1.88 -14.11 -21.05
CA GLN A 451 -0.42 -14.21 -21.14
C GLN A 451 0.27 -13.11 -20.32
N LEU A 452 -0.17 -11.86 -20.46
CA LEU A 452 0.35 -10.73 -19.67
C LEU A 452 0.15 -10.96 -18.17
N GLY A 453 -1.07 -11.37 -17.78
CA GLY A 453 -1.39 -11.68 -16.39
C GLY A 453 -0.53 -12.80 -15.81
N SER A 454 -0.33 -13.89 -16.55
CA SER A 454 0.54 -14.99 -16.11
C SER A 454 1.98 -14.54 -15.92
N ALA A 455 2.54 -13.82 -16.88
CA ALA A 455 3.90 -13.29 -16.77
C ALA A 455 4.03 -12.32 -15.59
N ALA A 456 3.02 -11.51 -15.33
CA ALA A 456 2.98 -10.61 -14.17
C ALA A 456 3.02 -11.37 -12.84
N ARG A 457 2.29 -12.48 -12.72
CA ARG A 457 2.34 -13.35 -11.53
C ARG A 457 3.73 -13.94 -11.33
N ASP A 458 4.36 -14.44 -12.39
CA ASP A 458 5.73 -14.99 -12.33
C ASP A 458 6.75 -13.94 -11.88
N ARG A 459 6.58 -12.68 -12.31
CA ARG A 459 7.41 -11.57 -11.85
C ARG A 459 7.23 -11.29 -10.36
N VAL A 460 6.01 -11.33 -9.83
CA VAL A 460 5.77 -11.16 -8.38
C VAL A 460 6.46 -12.25 -7.58
N LEU A 461 6.31 -13.52 -7.98
CA LEU A 461 7.00 -14.67 -7.37
C LEU A 461 8.52 -14.47 -7.30
N ALA A 462 9.10 -13.84 -8.33
CA ALA A 462 10.55 -13.62 -8.40
C ALA A 462 11.04 -12.39 -7.60
N GLN A 463 10.23 -11.34 -7.44
CA GLN A 463 10.74 -10.01 -7.03
C GLN A 463 10.02 -9.35 -5.85
N PHE A 464 8.76 -9.67 -5.59
CA PHE A 464 7.89 -8.85 -4.73
C PHE A 464 7.23 -9.64 -3.60
N LEU A 465 7.84 -10.75 -3.17
CA LEU A 465 7.47 -11.51 -1.98
C LEU A 465 8.40 -11.22 -0.79
N GLY A 466 7.95 -11.62 0.40
CA GLY A 466 8.62 -11.33 1.67
C GLY A 466 10.00 -11.97 1.83
N ASP A 467 10.31 -13.07 1.15
CA ASP A 467 11.61 -13.76 1.25
C ASP A 467 12.76 -12.86 0.78
N ARG A 468 12.60 -12.19 -0.37
CA ARG A 468 13.57 -11.23 -0.90
C ARG A 468 13.65 -10.00 0.00
N HIS A 469 12.50 -9.51 0.47
CA HIS A 469 12.43 -8.32 1.31
C HIS A 469 13.19 -8.50 2.62
N LEU A 470 12.90 -9.59 3.35
CA LEU A 470 13.57 -9.93 4.60
C LEU A 470 15.08 -10.10 4.38
N ARG A 471 15.49 -10.80 3.33
CA ARG A 471 16.92 -10.95 2.98
C ARG A 471 17.63 -9.62 2.82
N GLN A 472 17.04 -8.67 2.07
CA GLN A 472 17.65 -7.36 1.86
C GLN A 472 17.82 -6.57 3.17
N TYR A 473 16.91 -6.72 4.13
CA TYR A 473 17.07 -6.14 5.46
C TYR A 473 18.15 -6.84 6.28
N ILE A 474 18.22 -8.17 6.28
CA ILE A 474 19.30 -8.90 6.98
C ILE A 474 20.68 -8.56 6.42
N GLU A 475 20.80 -8.38 5.10
CA GLU A 475 22.03 -7.90 4.47
C GLU A 475 22.40 -6.47 4.93
N LEU A 476 21.41 -5.59 5.04
CA LEU A 476 21.62 -4.24 5.58
C LEU A 476 22.02 -4.29 7.06
N PHE A 477 21.37 -5.10 7.88
CA PHE A 477 21.70 -5.21 9.30
C PHE A 477 23.15 -5.69 9.48
N GLY A 478 23.59 -6.66 8.67
CA GLY A 478 24.98 -7.11 8.66
C GLY A 478 25.96 -5.94 8.43
N GLN A 479 25.65 -5.04 7.51
CA GLN A 479 26.51 -3.88 7.22
C GLN A 479 26.56 -2.82 8.34
N LEU A 480 25.58 -2.82 9.24
CA LEU A 480 25.49 -1.87 10.35
C LEU A 480 26.04 -2.43 11.66
N ILE A 481 25.95 -3.76 11.83
CA ILE A 481 26.30 -4.46 13.08
C ILE A 481 27.71 -5.08 13.00
N ASP A 482 28.10 -5.64 11.85
CA ASP A 482 29.46 -6.18 11.61
C ASP A 482 30.48 -5.03 11.46
#